data_AF-A0A662IW48-F1
#
_entry.id   AF-A0A662IW48-F1
#
_cell.length_a   1.000
_cell.length_b   1.000
_cell.length_c   1.000
_cell.angle_alpha   90.00
_cell.angle_beta   90.00
_cell.angle_gamma   90.00
#
_symmetry.space_group_name_H-M   'P 1'
#
loop_
_entity.id
_entity.type
_entity.pdbx_description
1 polymer ?
#
loop_
_entity_poly.entity_id
_entity_poly.type
_entity_poly.pdbx_seq_one_letter_code
_entity_poly.pdbx_strand_id
1 'polypeptide(L)'
;MLLMWRLMATTDVGKEAWSKWEILDTLYPYDQQVYVRAFTGFGVLLVWSKLEARTIVDLLRNRVTRIYRIVPFELAVPPKSRDVVSAARALVGEEKSFHLTCEVRGDYLDVRREELIELLRRELKCFGGEKRLIVEVVWDVVGLLFNEKPVKLRSPISR
;
A
#
# COMPACT_ATOMS: atom_id res chain seq x y z
N MET A 1 -0.64 -3.24 16.69
CA MET A 1 -2.07 -3.02 16.33
C MET A 1 -2.14 -3.05 14.82
N LEU A 2 -2.91 -3.98 14.23
CA LEU A 2 -3.13 -4.02 12.80
C LEU A 2 -4.14 -2.95 12.42
N LEU A 3 -3.84 -2.17 11.39
CA LEU A 3 -4.75 -1.19 10.81
C LEU A 3 -5.53 -1.89 9.68
N MET A 4 -6.83 -1.61 9.53
CA MET A 4 -7.62 -2.19 8.44
C MET A 4 -7.50 -1.38 7.13
N TRP A 5 -6.34 -0.78 6.89
CA TRP A 5 -6.01 -0.22 5.58
C TRP A 5 -5.70 -1.38 4.64
N ARG A 6 -6.49 -1.50 3.57
CA ARG A 6 -6.46 -2.67 2.68
C ARG A 6 -5.68 -2.44 1.42
N LEU A 7 -5.54 -1.20 0.97
CA LEU A 7 -4.71 -0.86 -0.17
C LEU A 7 -4.32 0.61 -0.20
N MET A 8 -3.30 0.89 -1.00
CA MET A 8 -3.00 2.21 -1.53
C MET A 8 -3.31 2.26 -3.02
N ALA A 9 -4.00 3.30 -3.47
CA ALA A 9 -4.19 3.62 -4.87
C ALA A 9 -3.35 4.85 -5.27
N THR A 10 -2.82 4.83 -6.49
CA THR A 10 -2.15 5.98 -7.12
C THR A 10 -2.96 6.44 -8.32
N THR A 11 -3.24 7.74 -8.37
CA THR A 11 -4.05 8.42 -9.40
C THR A 11 -3.29 9.60 -10.00
N ASP A 12 -3.77 10.10 -11.14
CA ASP A 12 -3.35 11.39 -11.68
C ASP A 12 -3.47 12.51 -10.62
N VAL A 13 -2.43 13.33 -10.48
CA VAL A 13 -2.38 14.43 -9.50
C VAL A 13 -3.51 15.44 -9.77
N GLY A 14 -4.20 15.84 -8.71
CA GLY A 14 -5.39 16.70 -8.77
C GLY A 14 -6.68 15.96 -9.12
N LYS A 15 -6.65 14.63 -9.26
CA LYS A 15 -7.83 13.76 -9.48
C LYS A 15 -8.12 12.85 -8.28
N GLU A 16 -7.57 13.15 -7.11
CA GLU A 16 -7.74 12.37 -5.88
C GLU A 16 -9.18 12.43 -5.38
N ALA A 17 -9.82 13.61 -5.40
CA ALA A 17 -11.22 13.73 -5.00
C ALA A 17 -12.16 12.91 -5.91
N TRP A 18 -11.90 12.93 -7.23
CA TRP A 18 -12.65 12.12 -8.20
C TRP A 18 -12.46 10.62 -7.95
N SER A 19 -11.20 10.19 -7.85
CA SER A 19 -10.86 8.78 -7.61
C SER A 19 -11.41 8.27 -6.28
N LYS A 20 -11.46 9.14 -5.26
CA LYS A 20 -12.11 8.84 -3.98
C LYS A 20 -13.57 8.48 -4.18
N TRP A 21 -14.33 9.27 -4.95
CA TRP A 21 -15.73 8.97 -5.23
C TRP A 21 -15.90 7.66 -6.01
N GLU A 22 -15.07 7.42 -7.03
CA GLU A 22 -15.11 6.15 -7.77
C GLU A 22 -14.90 4.93 -6.87
N ILE A 23 -13.96 5.02 -5.92
CA ILE A 23 -13.73 3.94 -4.93
C ILE A 23 -14.94 3.79 -4.02
N LEU A 24 -15.44 4.89 -3.44
CA LEU A 24 -16.57 4.84 -2.52
C LEU A 24 -17.81 4.25 -3.20
N ASP A 25 -18.20 4.75 -4.38
CA ASP A 25 -19.36 4.28 -5.12
C ASP A 25 -19.24 2.79 -5.50
N THR A 26 -18.03 2.32 -5.79
CA THR A 26 -17.78 0.92 -6.13
C THR A 26 -17.89 0.00 -4.90
N LEU A 27 -17.41 0.44 -3.74
CA LEU A 27 -17.28 -0.42 -2.56
C LEU A 27 -18.45 -0.30 -1.58
N TYR A 28 -19.14 0.83 -1.55
CA TYR A 28 -20.25 1.10 -0.61
C TYR A 28 -21.36 0.02 -0.63
N PRO A 29 -21.75 -0.56 -1.79
CA PRO A 29 -22.73 -1.65 -1.81
C PRO A 29 -22.30 -2.91 -1.04
N TYR A 30 -21.00 -3.11 -0.84
CA TYR A 30 -20.41 -4.29 -0.19
C TYR A 30 -19.88 -4.00 1.21
N ASP A 31 -19.47 -2.76 1.47
CA ASP A 31 -19.01 -2.28 2.77
C ASP A 31 -19.41 -0.81 3.00
N GLN A 32 -20.48 -0.61 3.76
CA GLN A 32 -20.99 0.73 4.08
C GLN A 32 -20.06 1.53 5.03
N GLN A 33 -19.06 0.87 5.62
CA GLN A 33 -18.07 1.52 6.49
C GLN A 33 -16.77 1.87 5.74
N VAL A 34 -16.72 1.64 4.42
CA VAL A 34 -15.56 1.99 3.60
C VAL A 34 -15.17 3.45 3.83
N TYR A 35 -13.87 3.66 4.03
CA TYR A 35 -13.31 4.99 4.21
C TYR A 35 -12.11 5.19 3.29
N VAL A 36 -12.07 6.34 2.62
CA VAL A 36 -10.99 6.69 1.71
C VAL A 36 -10.36 8.00 2.15
N ARG A 37 -9.09 7.93 2.51
CA ARG A 37 -8.26 9.10 2.79
C ARG A 37 -7.51 9.49 1.53
N ALA A 38 -7.85 10.65 0.98
CA ALA A 38 -7.19 11.22 -0.18
C ALA A 38 -6.10 12.19 0.27
N PHE A 39 -4.90 12.03 -0.27
CA PHE A 39 -3.78 12.95 -0.07
C PHE A 39 -3.69 13.87 -1.28
N THR A 40 -4.52 14.92 -1.25
CA THR A 40 -4.69 15.88 -2.35
C THR A 40 -3.37 16.54 -2.72
N GLY A 41 -3.05 16.58 -4.03
CA GLY A 41 -1.80 17.15 -4.55
C GLY A 41 -0.66 16.14 -4.67
N PHE A 42 -0.84 14.91 -4.14
CA PHE A 42 0.17 13.86 -4.18
C PHE A 42 -0.23 12.66 -5.05
N GLY A 43 -1.47 12.61 -5.54
CA GLY A 43 -1.96 11.49 -6.35
C GLY A 43 -2.11 10.18 -5.58
N VAL A 44 -2.27 10.23 -4.25
CA VAL A 44 -2.30 9.03 -3.38
C VAL A 44 -3.63 8.94 -2.63
N LEU A 45 -4.20 7.73 -2.57
CA LEU A 45 -5.34 7.41 -1.73
C LEU A 45 -5.05 6.17 -0.89
N LEU A 46 -5.49 6.19 0.36
CA LEU A 46 -5.57 5.01 1.21
C LEU A 46 -7.02 4.58 1.38
N VAL A 47 -7.25 3.27 1.31
CA VAL A 47 -8.59 2.68 1.42
C VAL A 47 -8.66 1.78 2.64
N TRP A 48 -9.55 2.12 3.55
CA TRP A 48 -9.93 1.32 4.69
C TRP A 48 -11.23 0.60 4.35
N SER A 49 -11.27 -0.71 4.61
CA SER A 49 -12.48 -1.51 4.39
C SER A 49 -12.40 -2.83 5.15
N LYS A 50 -13.56 -3.41 5.45
CA LYS A 50 -13.69 -4.77 5.95
C LYS A 50 -13.42 -5.82 4.88
N LEU A 51 -13.60 -5.48 3.61
CA LEU A 51 -13.36 -6.38 2.48
C LEU A 51 -11.88 -6.74 2.39
N GLU A 52 -11.60 -7.95 1.87
CA GLU A 52 -10.23 -8.36 1.60
C GLU A 52 -9.64 -7.57 0.43
N ALA A 53 -8.34 -7.27 0.51
CA ALA A 53 -7.66 -6.39 -0.45
C ALA A 53 -7.84 -6.86 -1.90
N ARG A 54 -7.78 -8.18 -2.13
CA ARG A 54 -7.97 -8.78 -3.45
C ARG A 54 -9.38 -8.58 -4.00
N THR A 55 -10.40 -8.72 -3.16
CA THR A 55 -11.80 -8.44 -3.53
C THR A 55 -11.97 -6.99 -3.94
N ILE A 56 -11.36 -6.06 -3.20
CA ILE A 56 -11.40 -4.63 -3.52
C ILE A 56 -10.73 -4.37 -4.88
N VAL A 57 -9.53 -4.92 -5.10
CA VAL A 57 -8.81 -4.80 -6.37
C VAL A 57 -9.65 -5.27 -7.55
N ASP A 58 -10.32 -6.41 -7.42
CA ASP A 58 -11.13 -6.98 -8.50
C ASP A 58 -12.38 -6.14 -8.80
N LEU A 59 -13.04 -5.60 -7.76
CA LEU A 59 -14.16 -4.67 -7.92
C LEU A 59 -13.74 -3.36 -8.63
N LEU A 60 -12.55 -2.84 -8.32
CA LEU A 60 -12.07 -1.56 -8.88
C LEU A 60 -11.53 -1.69 -10.31
N ARG A 61 -11.05 -2.86 -10.74
CA ARG A 61 -10.25 -3.05 -11.97
C ARG A 61 -10.81 -2.39 -13.22
N ASN A 62 -12.14 -2.35 -13.37
CA ASN A 62 -12.83 -1.77 -14.54
C ASN A 62 -13.78 -0.61 -14.19
N ARG A 63 -13.72 -0.09 -12.96
CA ARG A 63 -14.64 0.95 -12.47
C ARG A 63 -13.98 2.31 -12.29
N VAL A 64 -12.65 2.33 -12.26
CA VAL A 64 -11.86 3.53 -11.94
C VAL A 64 -11.23 4.09 -13.21
N THR A 65 -11.32 5.40 -13.40
CA THR A 65 -10.85 6.06 -14.64
C THR A 65 -9.52 6.78 -14.46
N ARG A 66 -9.19 7.21 -13.24
CA ARG A 66 -7.99 8.01 -12.95
C ARG A 66 -6.92 7.27 -12.16
N ILE A 67 -7.29 6.21 -11.46
CA ILE A 67 -6.34 5.33 -10.77
C ILE A 67 -5.57 4.51 -11.80
N TYR A 68 -4.24 4.50 -11.69
CA TYR A 68 -3.36 3.78 -12.61
C TYR A 68 -2.54 2.68 -11.94
N ARG A 69 -2.40 2.72 -10.62
CA ARG A 69 -1.69 1.71 -9.82
C ARG A 69 -2.43 1.46 -8.51
N ILE A 70 -2.53 0.20 -8.13
CA ILE A 70 -3.04 -0.23 -6.83
C ILE A 70 -2.01 -1.15 -6.17
N VAL A 71 -1.73 -0.92 -4.89
CA VAL A 71 -0.92 -1.80 -4.04
C VAL A 71 -1.85 -2.38 -2.98
N PRO A 72 -2.30 -3.64 -3.11
CA PRO A 72 -3.01 -4.30 -2.01
C PRO A 72 -2.07 -4.48 -0.82
N PHE A 73 -2.61 -4.35 0.38
CA PHE A 73 -1.87 -4.58 1.62
C PHE A 73 -2.35 -5.89 2.23
N GLU A 74 -1.41 -6.78 2.50
CA GLU A 74 -1.65 -7.96 3.35
C GLU A 74 -1.65 -7.56 4.82
N LEU A 75 -0.74 -6.66 5.20
CA LEU A 75 -0.70 -6.06 6.54
C LEU A 75 -0.55 -4.54 6.43
N ALA A 76 -1.19 -3.83 7.36
CA ALA A 76 -0.96 -2.40 7.54
C ALA A 76 -0.71 -2.07 9.02
N VAL A 77 0.29 -1.24 9.28
CA VAL A 77 0.73 -0.85 10.63
C VAL A 77 1.07 0.64 10.71
N PRO A 78 1.15 1.21 11.93
CA PRO A 78 1.69 2.55 12.12
C PRO A 78 3.14 2.68 11.63
N PRO A 79 3.63 3.89 11.29
CA PRO A 79 4.96 4.12 10.72
C PRO A 79 6.05 4.17 11.81
N LYS A 80 6.03 3.18 12.70
CA LYS A 80 7.07 2.98 13.70
C LYS A 80 7.95 1.85 13.26
N SER A 81 9.25 2.11 13.11
CA SER A 81 10.27 1.13 12.72
C SER A 81 10.06 -0.26 13.33
N ARG A 82 9.85 -0.36 14.65
CA ARG A 82 9.58 -1.62 15.37
C ARG A 82 8.33 -2.36 14.85
N ASP A 83 7.23 -1.64 14.66
CA ASP A 83 5.96 -2.24 14.25
C ASP A 83 6.05 -2.70 12.78
N VAL A 84 6.76 -1.95 11.94
CA VAL A 84 7.05 -2.31 10.53
C VAL A 84 7.91 -3.58 10.46
N VAL A 85 9.00 -3.66 11.23
CA VAL A 85 9.87 -4.86 11.28
C VAL A 85 9.09 -6.07 11.76
N SER A 86 8.29 -5.92 12.81
CA SER A 86 7.47 -7.01 13.35
C SER A 86 6.44 -7.51 12.33
N ALA A 87 5.75 -6.60 11.63
CA ALA A 87 4.80 -6.96 10.59
C ALA A 87 5.48 -7.62 9.39
N ALA A 88 6.62 -7.08 8.96
CA ALA A 88 7.40 -7.66 7.87
C ALA A 88 7.84 -9.09 8.20
N ARG A 89 8.36 -9.33 9.41
CA ARG A 89 8.76 -10.67 9.87
C ARG A 89 7.58 -11.64 9.92
N ALA A 90 6.43 -11.19 10.43
CA ALA A 90 5.22 -12.01 10.45
C ALA A 90 4.75 -12.38 9.04
N LEU A 91 4.90 -11.46 8.07
CA LEU A 91 4.48 -11.65 6.70
C LEU A 91 5.43 -12.58 5.89
N VAL A 92 6.75 -12.41 6.04
CA VAL A 92 7.73 -13.24 5.31
C VAL A 92 7.97 -14.59 5.96
N GLY A 93 7.70 -14.73 7.26
CA GLY A 93 8.01 -15.93 8.03
C GLY A 93 9.51 -16.23 8.05
N GLU A 94 9.89 -17.46 7.71
CA GLU A 94 11.28 -17.92 7.65
C GLU A 94 11.96 -17.69 6.28
N GLU A 95 11.22 -17.15 5.30
CA GLU A 95 11.77 -16.87 3.97
C GLU A 95 12.81 -15.75 4.04
N LYS A 96 13.95 -15.96 3.36
CA LYS A 96 15.07 -15.02 3.31
C LYS A 96 15.50 -14.69 1.88
N SER A 97 15.08 -15.48 0.90
CA SER A 97 15.37 -15.23 -0.52
C SER A 97 14.29 -14.36 -1.15
N PHE A 98 14.35 -13.05 -0.87
CA PHE A 98 13.48 -12.07 -1.49
C PHE A 98 14.16 -10.71 -1.68
N HIS A 99 13.67 -9.95 -2.66
CA HIS A 99 14.02 -8.54 -2.81
C HIS A 99 13.14 -7.67 -1.92
N LEU A 100 13.76 -6.72 -1.22
CA LEU A 100 13.06 -5.67 -0.49
C LEU A 100 12.90 -4.43 -1.39
N THR A 101 11.68 -3.91 -1.50
CA THR A 101 11.37 -2.62 -2.12
C THR A 101 10.61 -1.78 -1.12
N CYS A 102 11.18 -0.64 -0.71
CA CYS A 102 10.49 0.32 0.15
C CYS A 102 10.24 1.59 -0.66
N GLU A 103 9.00 2.07 -0.70
CA GLU A 103 8.61 3.36 -1.25
C GLU A 103 8.04 4.22 -0.13
N VAL A 104 8.47 5.47 -0.06
CA VAL A 104 8.07 6.42 0.99
C VAL A 104 7.36 7.60 0.35
N ARG A 105 6.14 7.87 0.83
CA ARG A 105 5.26 8.94 0.35
C ARG A 105 4.91 9.84 1.55
N GLY A 106 5.59 10.97 1.63
CA GLY A 106 5.53 11.91 2.75
C GLY A 106 6.57 11.65 3.84
N ASP A 107 6.66 12.55 4.82
CA ASP A 107 7.74 12.59 5.83
C ASP A 107 7.28 12.19 7.24
N TYR A 108 6.54 11.08 7.37
CA TYR A 108 5.95 10.64 8.66
C TYR A 108 6.60 9.39 9.26
N LEU A 109 7.69 8.91 8.66
CA LEU A 109 8.51 7.87 9.28
C LEU A 109 9.36 8.46 10.40
N ASP A 110 9.55 7.65 11.44
CA ASP A 110 10.52 7.91 12.50
C ASP A 110 11.99 7.82 12.02
N VAL A 111 12.21 7.26 10.83
CA VAL A 111 13.53 7.05 10.21
C VAL A 111 13.50 7.41 8.72
N ARG A 112 14.67 7.69 8.13
CA ARG A 112 14.77 7.90 6.67
C ARG A 112 14.49 6.62 5.89
N ARG A 113 14.13 6.73 4.60
CA ARG A 113 13.87 5.58 3.71
C ARG A 113 15.05 4.60 3.70
N GLU A 114 16.26 5.12 3.57
CA GLU A 114 17.50 4.35 3.48
C GLU A 114 17.74 3.59 4.79
N GLU A 115 17.55 4.25 5.92
CA GLU A 115 17.66 3.67 7.26
C GLU A 115 16.62 2.55 7.48
N LEU A 116 15.38 2.73 6.98
CA LEU A 116 14.36 1.68 7.02
C LEU A 116 14.75 0.46 6.18
N ILE A 117 15.30 0.67 4.99
CA ILE A 117 15.75 -0.42 4.11
C ILE A 117 16.88 -1.21 4.77
N GLU A 118 17.87 -0.53 5.33
CA GLU A 118 18.98 -1.15 6.05
C GLU A 118 18.51 -1.92 7.28
N LEU A 119 17.61 -1.32 8.07
CA LEU A 119 17.00 -1.96 9.22
C LEU A 119 16.27 -3.24 8.81
N LEU A 120 15.38 -3.18 7.83
CA LEU A 120 14.63 -4.36 7.37
C LEU A 120 15.55 -5.44 6.80
N ARG A 121 16.57 -5.07 6.03
CA ARG A 121 17.56 -6.04 5.52
C ARG A 121 18.29 -6.76 6.65
N ARG A 122 18.73 -6.02 7.67
CA ARG A 122 19.43 -6.58 8.84
C ARG A 122 18.52 -7.50 9.64
N GLU A 123 17.31 -7.04 9.94
CA GLU A 123 16.36 -7.74 10.83
C GLU A 123 15.70 -8.95 10.19
N LEU A 124 15.52 -8.95 8.85
CA LEU A 124 14.93 -10.05 8.09
C LEU A 124 16.00 -10.96 7.45
N LYS A 125 17.27 -10.52 7.46
CA LYS A 125 18.42 -11.25 6.86
C LYS A 125 18.15 -11.65 5.41
N CYS A 126 17.51 -10.78 4.64
CA CYS A 126 17.12 -11.08 3.26
C CYS A 126 18.27 -10.89 2.27
N PHE A 127 18.38 -11.77 1.28
CA PHE A 127 19.49 -11.77 0.31
C PHE A 127 19.02 -11.93 -1.15
N GLY A 128 18.04 -11.12 -1.59
CA GLY A 128 17.56 -11.15 -2.98
C GLY A 128 16.87 -12.47 -3.35
N GLY A 129 16.30 -12.56 -4.55
CA GLY A 129 15.58 -13.75 -5.01
C GLY A 129 14.36 -13.43 -5.87
N GLU A 130 13.57 -14.42 -6.23
CA GLU A 130 12.42 -14.20 -7.12
C GLU A 130 11.24 -13.51 -6.42
N LYS A 131 11.09 -13.76 -5.11
CA LYS A 131 10.03 -13.16 -4.29
C LYS A 131 10.35 -11.70 -3.96
N ARG A 132 9.32 -10.93 -3.63
CA ARG A 132 9.47 -9.50 -3.28
C ARG A 132 8.63 -9.14 -2.07
N LEU A 133 9.25 -8.44 -1.12
CA LEU A 133 8.56 -7.70 -0.07
C LEU A 133 8.48 -6.23 -0.48
N ILE A 134 7.25 -5.72 -0.61
CA ILE A 134 6.96 -4.32 -0.90
C ILE A 134 6.47 -3.66 0.39
N VAL A 135 7.09 -2.54 0.74
CA VAL A 135 6.72 -1.69 1.87
C VAL A 135 6.37 -0.33 1.31
N GLU A 136 5.11 0.08 1.39
CA GLU A 136 4.65 1.42 1.02
C GLU A 136 4.36 2.21 2.29
N VAL A 137 5.16 3.24 2.54
CA VAL A 137 4.93 4.16 3.64
C VAL A 137 4.15 5.35 3.11
N VAL A 138 2.96 5.55 3.65
CA VAL A 138 1.98 6.54 3.21
C VAL A 138 1.53 7.35 4.41
N TRP A 139 2.20 8.48 4.66
CA TRP A 139 2.01 9.29 5.86
C TRP A 139 2.05 8.43 7.15
N ASP A 140 0.94 8.34 7.87
CA ASP A 140 0.77 7.66 9.14
C ASP A 140 0.41 6.17 9.02
N VAL A 141 0.63 5.57 7.85
CA VAL A 141 0.34 4.16 7.56
C VAL A 141 1.48 3.54 6.77
N VAL A 142 1.87 2.33 7.14
CA VAL A 142 2.77 1.48 6.37
C VAL A 142 2.03 0.24 5.93
N GLY A 143 1.88 0.06 4.63
CA GLY A 143 1.32 -1.14 4.02
C GLY A 143 2.42 -2.08 3.55
N LEU A 144 2.24 -3.38 3.79
CA LEU A 144 3.16 -4.44 3.41
C LEU A 144 2.46 -5.44 2.50
N LEU A 145 3.19 -5.89 1.48
CA LEU A 145 2.76 -6.88 0.50
C LEU A 145 3.94 -7.82 0.21
N PHE A 146 3.73 -9.14 0.29
CA PHE A 146 4.78 -10.12 0.07
C PHE A 146 4.42 -11.12 -1.02
N ASN A 147 5.34 -11.33 -1.95
CA ASN A 147 5.22 -12.29 -3.05
C ASN A 147 4.02 -12.05 -4.01
N GLU A 148 3.27 -10.99 -3.81
CA GLU A 148 2.28 -10.47 -4.76
C GLU A 148 2.80 -9.22 -5.47
N LYS A 149 2.10 -8.82 -6.54
CA LYS A 149 2.50 -7.68 -7.38
C LYS A 149 1.49 -6.54 -7.26
N PRO A 150 1.96 -5.28 -7.24
CA PRO A 150 1.10 -4.14 -7.47
C PRO A 150 0.34 -4.31 -8.79
N VAL A 151 -0.94 -3.94 -8.79
CA VAL A 151 -1.78 -4.00 -9.97
C VAL A 151 -1.64 -2.69 -10.73
N LYS A 152 -1.13 -2.78 -11.96
CA LYS A 152 -1.12 -1.67 -12.91
C LYS A 152 -2.40 -1.73 -13.73
N LEU A 153 -3.26 -0.71 -13.60
CA LEU A 153 -4.53 -0.62 -14.32
C LEU A 153 -4.37 0.06 -15.67
N ARG A 154 -3.50 1.07 -15.73
CA ARG A 154 -3.20 1.84 -16.95
C ARG A 154 -1.87 2.59 -16.78
N SER A 155 -1.47 3.33 -17.81
CA SER A 155 -0.39 4.31 -17.69
C SER A 155 -0.91 5.63 -17.13
N PRO A 156 -0.10 6.38 -16.35
CA PRO A 156 -0.48 7.71 -15.88
C PRO A 156 -0.68 8.65 -17.07
N ILE A 157 -1.63 9.58 -16.97
CA ILE A 157 -1.78 10.62 -17.99
C ILE A 157 -0.77 11.71 -17.66
N SER A 158 0.32 11.76 -18.43
CA SER A 158 1.26 12.88 -18.42
C SER A 158 0.51 14.16 -18.79
N ARG A 159 0.58 15.19 -17.95
CA ARG A 159 0.21 16.55 -18.33
C ARG A 159 1.37 17.19 -19.08
#